data_AF-A0A1Y5SKY5-F1
#
_entry.id   AF-A0A1Y5SKY5-F1
#
_cell.length_a   1.000
_cell.length_b   1.000
_cell.length_c   1.000
_cell.angle_alpha   90.00
_cell.angle_beta   90.00
_cell.angle_gamma   90.00
#
_symmetry.space_group_name_H-M   'P 1'
#
loop_
_entity.id
_entity.type
_entity.pdbx_description
1 polymer ?
#
loop_
_entity_poly.entity_id
_entity_poly.type
_entity_poly.pdbx_seq_one_letter_code
_entity_poly.pdbx_strand_id
1 'polypeptide(L)'
;MPAKVLSPALTALAACVALSACAEFPELDQRISPQLAAAPVPDLIPLAPLIAQAGADGAAGAATAETTARSLSGRVAALNARAARLRGPVLPPATRARLLRGVR
;
A
#
# COMPACT_ATOMS: atom_id res chain seq x y z
N MET A 1 -19.19 -22.49 -1.85
CA MET A 1 -18.84 -21.21 -2.53
C MET A 1 -18.39 -21.57 -3.94
N PRO A 2 -19.17 -21.26 -4.98
CA PRO A 2 -18.81 -21.63 -6.34
C PRO A 2 -17.57 -20.84 -6.77
N ALA A 3 -16.50 -21.56 -7.12
CA ALA A 3 -15.31 -20.97 -7.71
C ALA A 3 -15.73 -20.25 -8.99
N LYS A 4 -15.61 -18.92 -9.00
CA LYS A 4 -15.86 -18.10 -10.18
C LYS A 4 -14.78 -18.49 -11.18
N VAL A 5 -15.13 -19.29 -12.19
CA VAL A 5 -14.19 -19.69 -13.24
C VAL A 5 -13.86 -18.43 -14.01
N LEU A 6 -12.68 -17.87 -13.77
CA LEU A 6 -12.22 -16.69 -14.52
C LEU A 6 -12.05 -17.11 -15.98
N SER A 7 -12.60 -16.29 -16.89
CA SER A 7 -12.45 -16.50 -18.33
C SER A 7 -10.95 -16.59 -18.69
N PRO A 8 -10.56 -17.47 -19.63
CA PRO A 8 -9.16 -17.66 -20.02
C PRO A 8 -8.51 -16.36 -20.51
N ALA A 9 -9.29 -15.46 -21.11
CA ALA A 9 -8.86 -14.12 -21.50
C ALA A 9 -8.42 -13.25 -20.29
N LEU A 10 -9.12 -13.36 -19.16
CA LEU A 10 -8.80 -12.59 -17.96
C LEU A 10 -7.54 -13.14 -17.28
N THR A 11 -7.35 -14.46 -17.29
CA THR A 11 -6.12 -15.11 -16.81
C THR A 11 -4.92 -14.74 -17.67
N ALA A 12 -5.06 -14.75 -19.00
CA ALA A 12 -4.01 -14.35 -19.92
C ALA A 12 -3.63 -12.86 -19.73
N LEU A 13 -4.62 -11.99 -19.59
CA LEU A 13 -4.39 -10.57 -19.31
C LEU A 13 -3.64 -10.35 -17.98
N ALA A 14 -4.04 -11.04 -16.92
CA ALA A 14 -3.36 -10.95 -15.63
C ALA A 14 -1.91 -11.43 -15.68
N ALA A 15 -1.62 -12.49 -16.45
CA ALA A 15 -0.26 -12.96 -16.66
C ALA A 15 0.60 -11.92 -17.42
N CYS A 16 0.07 -11.32 -18.48
CA CYS A 16 0.78 -10.27 -19.22
C CYS A 16 1.13 -9.05 -18.34
N VAL A 17 0.20 -8.63 -17.46
CA VAL A 17 0.44 -7.51 -16.52
C VAL A 17 1.45 -7.89 -15.43
N ALA A 18 1.43 -9.14 -14.95
CA ALA A 18 2.41 -9.61 -13.97
C ALA A 18 3.84 -9.66 -14.53
N LEU A 19 3.99 -9.99 -15.82
CA LEU A 19 5.30 -10.00 -16.48
C LEU A 19 5.82 -8.58 -16.77
N SER A 20 4.95 -7.63 -17.12
CA SER A 20 5.37 -6.25 -17.38
C SER A 20 5.79 -5.49 -16.11
N ALA A 21 5.33 -5.92 -14.93
CA ALA A 21 5.75 -5.36 -13.65
C ALA A 21 7.21 -5.69 -13.28
N CYS A 22 7.81 -6.70 -13.93
CA CYS A 22 9.21 -7.08 -13.75
C CYS A 22 10.11 -6.58 -14.90
N ALA A 23 9.64 -5.64 -15.72
CA ALA A 23 10.44 -5.07 -16.80
C ALA A 23 11.61 -4.24 -16.23
N GLU A 24 12.76 -4.35 -16.89
CA GLU A 24 13.95 -3.56 -16.58
C GLU A 24 13.64 -2.05 -16.66
N PHE A 25 14.23 -1.25 -15.76
CA PHE A 25 14.13 0.20 -15.84
C PHE A 25 14.71 0.67 -17.19
N PRO A 26 13.95 1.43 -18.00
CA PRO A 26 14.45 1.86 -19.30
C PRO A 26 15.64 2.81 -19.12
N GLU A 27 16.62 2.79 -20.04
CA GLU A 27 17.74 3.72 -20.01
C GLU A 27 17.24 5.17 -20.21
N LEU A 28 16.98 5.87 -19.10
CA LEU A 28 16.55 7.27 -19.09
C LEU A 28 17.71 8.24 -19.28
N ASP A 29 18.94 7.82 -18.98
CA ASP A 29 20.13 8.68 -19.04
C ASP A 29 20.45 9.13 -20.47
N GLN A 30 20.02 8.36 -21.48
CA GLN A 30 20.14 8.76 -22.88
C GLN A 30 19.29 9.98 -23.26
N ARG A 31 18.35 10.41 -22.39
CA ARG A 31 17.52 11.61 -22.62
C ARG A 31 18.15 12.89 -22.10
N ILE A 32 19.26 12.81 -21.36
CA ILE A 32 19.96 13.98 -20.83
C ILE A 32 20.92 14.47 -21.92
N SER A 33 20.69 15.68 -22.43
CA SER A 33 21.62 16.30 -23.37
C SER A 33 22.96 16.58 -22.68
N PRO A 34 24.10 16.57 -23.41
CA PRO A 34 25.40 16.88 -22.81
C PRO A 34 25.45 18.27 -22.18
N GLN A 35 24.65 19.21 -22.70
CA GLN A 35 24.49 20.55 -22.12
C GLN A 35 23.77 20.52 -20.77
N LEU A 36 22.76 19.66 -20.60
CA LEU A 36 22.03 19.52 -19.34
C LEU A 36 22.84 18.76 -18.29
N ALA A 37 23.64 17.77 -18.70
CA ALA A 37 24.54 17.04 -17.81
C ALA A 37 25.66 17.94 -17.24
N ALA A 38 26.09 18.94 -18.01
CA ALA A 38 27.09 19.93 -17.61
C ALA A 38 26.49 21.18 -16.93
N ALA A 39 25.16 21.25 -16.80
CA ALA A 39 24.50 22.40 -16.20
C ALA A 39 24.81 22.47 -14.69
N PRO A 40 24.89 23.67 -14.11
CA PRO A 40 24.94 23.83 -12.67
C PRO A 40 23.75 23.15 -12.00
N VAL A 41 24.01 22.47 -10.87
CA VAL A 41 22.94 21.95 -10.02
C VAL A 41 22.07 23.13 -9.54
N PRO A 42 20.74 23.01 -9.56
CA PRO A 42 19.87 24.08 -9.09
C PRO A 42 20.04 24.34 -7.60
N ASP A 43 19.86 25.59 -7.21
CA ASP A 43 19.85 25.97 -5.80
C ASP A 43 18.64 25.35 -5.07
N LEU A 44 18.91 24.78 -3.91
CA LEU A 44 17.87 24.22 -3.05
C LEU A 44 17.16 25.37 -2.32
N ILE A 45 15.90 25.61 -2.68
CA ILE A 45 15.05 26.55 -1.95
C ILE A 45 14.72 25.96 -0.57
N PRO A 46 14.82 26.73 0.53
CA PRO A 46 14.45 26.26 1.85
C PRO A 46 12.99 25.80 1.91
N LEU A 47 12.77 24.55 2.33
CA LEU A 47 11.44 23.95 2.43
C LEU A 47 10.62 24.49 3.60
N ALA A 48 11.26 24.88 4.71
CA ALA A 48 10.59 25.36 5.91
C ALA A 48 9.58 26.52 5.68
N PRO A 49 9.92 27.60 4.95
CA PRO A 49 8.95 28.66 4.66
C PRO A 49 7.80 28.18 3.77
N LEU A 50 8.05 27.29 2.81
CA LEU A 50 7.00 26.74 1.94
C LEU A 50 6.01 25.86 2.72
N ILE A 51 6.50 25.08 3.68
CA ILE A 51 5.67 24.27 4.57
C ILE A 51 4.83 25.16 5.49
N ALA A 52 5.43 26.22 6.04
CA ALA A 52 4.71 27.19 6.86
C ALA A 52 3.59 27.89 6.07
N GLN A 53 3.89 28.29 4.83
CA GLN A 53 2.91 28.91 3.92
C GLN A 53 1.77 27.95 3.58
N ALA A 54 2.07 26.69 3.23
CA ALA A 54 1.06 25.67 2.96
C ALA A 54 0.14 25.37 4.16
N GLY A 55 0.68 25.47 5.38
CA GLY A 55 -0.09 25.36 6.61
C GLY A 55 -0.95 26.60 6.91
N ALA A 56 -0.44 27.80 6.61
CA ALA A 56 -1.12 29.07 6.84
C ALA A 56 -2.27 29.32 5.85
N ASP A 57 -2.10 28.90 4.60
CA ASP A 57 -3.11 29.06 3.53
C ASP A 57 -4.28 28.10 3.67
N GLY A 58 -4.33 27.32 4.77
CA GLY A 58 -5.43 26.39 5.09
C GLY A 58 -5.77 25.56 3.87
N ALA A 59 -4.75 24.97 3.24
CA ALA A 59 -4.85 24.41 1.89
C ALA A 59 -6.17 23.68 1.69
N ALA A 60 -7.01 24.22 0.80
CA ALA A 60 -8.33 23.73 0.41
C ALA A 60 -8.33 22.31 -0.23
N GLY A 61 -7.29 21.52 0.02
CA GLY A 61 -7.11 20.13 -0.40
C GLY A 61 -6.11 19.33 0.45
N ALA A 62 -5.51 19.89 1.52
CA ALA A 62 -4.66 19.11 2.42
C ALA A 62 -5.51 18.38 3.46
N ALA A 63 -5.48 17.05 3.42
CA ALA A 63 -6.11 16.24 4.46
C ALA A 63 -5.42 16.52 5.80
N THR A 64 -6.05 17.34 6.64
CA THR A 64 -5.53 17.59 8.00
C THR A 64 -5.47 16.28 8.77
N ALA A 65 -4.60 16.20 9.79
CA ALA A 65 -4.50 15.02 10.65
C ALA A 65 -5.88 14.62 11.20
N GLU A 66 -6.72 15.60 11.51
CA GLU A 66 -8.08 15.39 12.00
C GLU A 66 -9.04 14.87 10.92
N THR A 67 -8.95 15.37 9.69
CA THR A 67 -9.77 14.88 8.56
C THR A 67 -9.38 13.43 8.19
N THR A 68 -8.08 13.14 8.22
CA THR A 68 -7.52 11.80 8.02
C THR A 68 -7.90 10.86 9.16
N ALA A 69 -7.86 11.31 10.41
CA ALA A 69 -8.29 10.51 11.56
C ALA A 69 -9.78 10.16 11.46
N ARG A 70 -10.62 11.12 11.05
CA ARG A 70 -12.06 10.92 10.84
C ARG A 70 -12.33 9.87 9.76
N SER A 71 -11.62 9.94 8.62
CA SER A 71 -11.78 8.98 7.51
C SER A 71 -11.31 7.56 7.85
N LEU A 72 -10.35 7.41 8.77
CA LEU A 72 -9.81 6.11 9.18
C LEU A 72 -10.53 5.45 10.36
N SER A 73 -11.25 6.23 11.18
CA SER A 73 -11.88 5.76 12.43
C SER A 73 -12.74 4.49 12.25
N GLY A 74 -13.63 4.46 11.25
CA GLY A 74 -14.48 3.31 10.95
C GLY A 74 -13.69 2.07 10.51
N ARG A 75 -12.59 2.25 9.77
CA ARG A 75 -11.71 1.16 9.34
C ARG A 75 -10.96 0.57 10.54
N VAL A 76 -10.47 1.42 11.44
CA VAL A 76 -9.81 1.00 12.69
C VAL A 76 -10.77 0.19 13.56
N ALA A 77 -12.01 0.66 13.74
CA ALA A 77 -13.03 -0.07 14.49
C ALA A 77 -13.32 -1.45 13.89
N ALA A 78 -13.49 -1.53 12.57
CA ALA A 78 -13.72 -2.80 11.87
C ALA A 78 -12.54 -3.78 12.00
N LEU A 79 -11.30 -3.29 11.91
CA LEU A 79 -10.10 -4.11 12.09
C LEU A 79 -9.99 -4.64 13.53
N ASN A 80 -10.25 -3.79 14.53
CA ASN A 80 -10.24 -4.19 15.94
C ASN A 80 -11.31 -5.24 16.22
N ALA A 81 -12.52 -5.08 15.68
CA ALA A 81 -13.60 -6.06 15.81
C ALA A 81 -13.22 -7.39 15.15
N ARG A 82 -12.56 -7.37 13.99
CA ARG A 82 -12.06 -8.59 13.32
C ARG A 82 -10.97 -9.27 14.15
N ALA A 83 -10.01 -8.50 14.67
CA ALA A 83 -8.95 -9.03 15.54
C ALA A 83 -9.53 -9.69 16.79
N ALA A 84 -10.55 -9.08 17.42
CA ALA A 84 -11.22 -9.67 18.58
C ALA A 84 -11.82 -11.05 18.26
N ARG A 85 -12.44 -11.23 17.09
CA ARG A 85 -12.96 -12.53 16.64
C ARG A 85 -11.85 -13.56 16.38
N LEU A 86 -10.70 -13.12 15.89
CA LEU A 86 -9.57 -14.00 15.57
C LEU A 86 -8.73 -14.40 16.80
N ARG A 87 -8.86 -13.69 17.93
CA ARG A 87 -8.13 -14.01 19.18
C ARG A 87 -8.69 -15.23 19.91
N GLY A 88 -9.82 -15.78 19.47
CA GLY A 88 -10.37 -17.02 20.02
C GLY A 88 -9.54 -18.26 19.65
N PRO A 89 -9.72 -19.38 20.37
CA PRO A 89 -9.05 -20.63 20.03
C PRO A 89 -9.40 -21.07 18.60
N VAL A 90 -8.37 -21.18 17.75
CA VAL A 90 -8.48 -21.58 16.33
C VAL A 90 -8.99 -23.01 16.18
N LEU A 91 -8.72 -23.85 17.18
CA LEU A 91 -9.13 -25.25 17.23
C LEU A 91 -10.23 -25.44 18.29
N PRO A 92 -11.35 -26.09 17.92
CA PRO A 92 -12.31 -26.56 18.90
C PRO A 92 -11.62 -27.44 19.97
N PRO A 93 -12.06 -27.39 21.25
CA PRO A 93 -11.39 -28.09 22.34
C PRO A 93 -11.18 -29.59 22.07
N ALA A 94 -12.17 -30.24 21.46
CA ALA A 94 -12.10 -31.65 21.09
C ALA A 94 -11.00 -31.96 20.06
N THR A 95 -10.85 -31.10 19.04
CA THR A 95 -9.81 -31.24 18.02
C THR A 95 -8.42 -31.00 18.61
N ARG A 96 -8.29 -29.98 19.48
CA ARG A 96 -7.03 -29.71 20.20
C ARG A 96 -6.61 -30.89 21.08
N ALA A 97 -7.55 -31.48 21.81
CA ALA A 97 -7.29 -32.65 22.64
C ALA A 97 -6.87 -33.87 21.81
N ARG A 98 -7.45 -34.06 20.61
CA ARG A 98 -7.03 -35.13 19.68
C ARG A 98 -5.59 -34.94 19.19
N LEU A 99 -5.23 -33.72 18.79
CA LEU A 99 -3.86 -33.42 18.34
C LEU A 99 -2.84 -33.63 19.46
N LEU A 100 -3.10 -33.14 20.68
CA LEU A 100 -2.21 -33.32 21.82
C LEU A 100 -2.00 -34.79 22.21
N ARG A 101 -2.97 -35.66 21.95
CA ARG A 101 -2.83 -37.11 22.15
C ARG A 101 -1.96 -37.79 21.10
N GLY A 102 -1.92 -37.30 19.87
CA GLY A 102 -1.16 -37.90 18.77
C GLY A 102 0.30 -37.45 18.67
N VAL A 103 0.73 -36.47 19.48
CA VAL A 103 2.11 -35.96 19.53
C VAL A 103 2.91 -36.56 20.71
N ARG A 104 2.24 -37.32 21.60
CA ARG A 104 2.90 -38.16 22.60
C ARG A 104 3.25 -39.51 22.00
#